data_AF-A0A0B4GR83-F1
#
_entry.id   AF-A0A0B4GR83-F1
#
_cell.length_a   1.000
_cell.length_b   1.000
_cell.length_c   1.000
_cell.angle_alpha   90.00
_cell.angle_beta   90.00
_cell.angle_gamma   90.00
#
_symmetry.space_group_name_H-M   'P 1'
#
loop_
_entity.id
_entity.type
_entity.pdbx_description
1 polymer ?
#
loop_
_entity_poly.entity_id
_entity_poly.type
_entity_poly.pdbx_seq_one_letter_code
_entity_poly.pdbx_strand_id
1 'polypeptide(L)'
;MSTESETASNTSTRDNNEQYAAVSAEDGDECTASAKQVDSSQPRAANQFALWKWEILSLIISIASFLAIVIILSACKDSLLWDWKMPLSINATVSILSALFKGSLALPVTEGISQLKWIWFFKKRHSLADLDLFDKASRGVWGSILMLCRQFTRGPKPHLASFGALLALTTLAVDPFSQASVSLKPCEHVTGHVASIPRTNNYTRNIARTGTHPNAPDAGMQLAIYRGILEPPDNSSVSIPVDCLTGNCTFPADRGARDTSLAMCAYARDVSDYIDGGMVDGRRNFSLGPGLFLWGYLNTTSTQVDGPLTRATTVDDGQGPWNRTSMRYPRGSNCTFDTCSDSGDMVPAAVIMSFWPWVRTFAANFTRGQCHEEVLGEQRLHWVFGRVGYQLAVNETLSNDSWKECHGLNNNTDANIVPVYPPPPKYDSTDDDNDDYSSPGDLSWHTQECVFGFV
;
A
#
# COMPACT_ATOMS: atom_id res chain seq x y z
N MET A 1 46.05 11.38 -55.08
CA MET A 1 46.15 9.96 -55.46
C MET A 1 44.83 9.33 -55.05
N SER A 2 43.78 9.30 -55.87
CA SER A 2 43.65 9.41 -57.33
C SER A 2 42.20 9.90 -57.61
N THR A 3 42.00 11.04 -58.30
CA THR A 3 41.54 11.21 -59.73
C THR A 3 40.14 10.62 -60.00
N GLU A 4 39.18 11.19 -60.75
CA GLU A 4 38.93 12.35 -61.62
C GLU A 4 37.39 12.31 -61.87
N SER A 5 36.63 13.38 -62.13
CA SER A 5 36.48 13.96 -63.48
C SER A 5 35.65 15.25 -63.43
N GLU A 6 36.13 16.21 -64.22
CA GLU A 6 35.53 17.50 -64.59
C GLU A 6 34.25 17.38 -65.44
N THR A 7 33.42 18.43 -65.41
CA THR A 7 33.10 19.18 -66.64
C THR A 7 32.76 20.64 -66.30
N ALA A 8 33.41 21.57 -66.99
CA ALA A 8 33.27 23.02 -66.86
C ALA A 8 32.56 23.65 -68.09
N SER A 9 32.40 24.98 -68.03
CA SER A 9 31.95 25.96 -69.03
C SER A 9 30.44 26.28 -69.01
N ASN A 10 29.98 27.53 -68.88
CA ASN A 10 30.51 28.77 -69.47
C ASN A 10 30.38 30.01 -68.57
N THR A 11 31.40 30.85 -68.72
CA THR A 11 31.60 32.21 -68.21
C THR A 11 30.80 33.24 -69.02
N SER A 12 30.22 34.24 -68.34
CA SER A 12 30.14 35.61 -68.88
C SER A 12 30.26 36.62 -67.74
N THR A 13 31.47 37.15 -67.61
CA THR A 13 31.87 38.33 -66.85
C THR A 13 31.17 39.60 -67.33
N ARG A 14 30.72 40.44 -66.39
CA ARG A 14 31.03 41.89 -66.37
C ARG A 14 30.56 42.55 -65.07
N ASP A 15 31.49 42.69 -64.14
CA ASP A 15 32.00 43.95 -63.62
C ASP A 15 31.10 45.21 -63.59
N ASN A 16 31.08 45.77 -62.37
CA ASN A 16 31.30 47.17 -62.02
C ASN A 16 30.09 48.09 -61.77
N ASN A 17 29.94 48.38 -60.47
CA ASN A 17 30.28 49.69 -59.88
C ASN A 17 29.22 50.81 -59.95
N GLU A 18 28.95 51.37 -58.76
CA GLU A 18 28.44 52.74 -58.51
C GLU A 18 27.03 53.05 -59.07
N GLN A 19 26.19 53.92 -58.53
CA GLN A 19 26.32 55.02 -57.59
C GLN A 19 24.89 55.40 -57.17
N TYR A 20 24.70 55.84 -55.92
CA TYR A 20 23.47 56.54 -55.53
C TYR A 20 23.44 57.92 -56.18
N ALA A 21 22.36 58.25 -56.89
CA ALA A 21 22.05 59.63 -57.27
C ALA A 21 20.53 59.87 -57.27
N ALA A 22 20.15 60.98 -56.65
CA ALA A 22 18.79 61.44 -56.43
C ALA A 22 18.04 61.71 -57.73
N VAL A 23 16.75 61.40 -57.76
CA VAL A 23 15.84 61.82 -58.83
C VAL A 23 15.30 63.20 -58.47
N SER A 24 15.70 64.19 -59.26
CA SER A 24 15.12 65.53 -59.33
C SER A 24 13.74 65.50 -59.98
N ALA A 25 12.91 66.46 -59.60
CA ALA A 25 11.59 66.74 -60.14
C ALA A 25 11.65 67.63 -61.39
N GLU A 26 10.89 67.28 -62.43
CA GLU A 26 10.25 68.15 -63.45
C GLU A 26 8.98 67.38 -63.92
N ASP A 27 7.75 67.82 -63.68
CA ASP A 27 6.91 68.89 -64.29
C ASP A 27 6.06 68.39 -65.49
N GLY A 28 4.73 68.60 -65.44
CA GLY A 28 3.81 68.34 -66.56
C GLY A 28 2.38 67.83 -66.23
N ASP A 29 1.42 68.77 -66.24
CA ASP A 29 0.00 68.67 -66.67
C ASP A 29 -1.15 68.28 -65.69
N GLU A 30 -1.61 69.32 -64.98
CA GLU A 30 -2.98 69.89 -64.86
C GLU A 30 -4.26 69.00 -64.91
N CYS A 31 -5.04 68.99 -63.80
CA CYS A 31 -6.44 69.49 -63.75
C CYS A 31 -7.11 69.33 -62.36
N THR A 32 -7.40 70.48 -61.75
CA THR A 32 -8.53 70.81 -60.85
C THR A 32 -9.09 69.75 -59.87
N ALA A 33 -8.77 69.92 -58.59
CA ALA A 33 -9.72 69.66 -57.50
C ALA A 33 -9.52 70.66 -56.36
N SER A 34 -10.60 71.34 -56.02
CA SER A 34 -10.73 72.34 -54.96
C SER A 34 -10.01 71.93 -53.67
N ALA A 35 -8.95 72.65 -53.31
CA ALA A 35 -8.39 72.61 -51.97
C ALA A 35 -9.40 73.30 -51.04
N LYS A 36 -10.35 72.51 -50.51
CA LYS A 36 -11.06 72.88 -49.29
C LYS A 36 -9.99 73.07 -48.22
N GLN A 37 -9.78 74.32 -47.82
CA GLN A 37 -9.13 74.68 -46.58
C GLN A 37 -9.78 73.81 -45.49
N VAL A 38 -9.05 72.80 -44.99
CA VAL A 38 -9.47 72.07 -43.80
C VAL A 38 -9.28 73.07 -42.68
N ASP A 39 -10.37 73.75 -42.37
CA ASP A 39 -10.54 74.59 -41.22
C ASP A 39 -9.99 73.83 -40.01
N SER A 40 -9.13 74.49 -39.24
CA SER A 40 -8.52 73.96 -38.04
C SER A 40 -9.61 73.63 -37.03
N SER A 41 -10.18 72.43 -37.14
CA SER A 41 -11.16 71.96 -36.18
C SER A 41 -10.44 71.73 -34.85
N GLN A 42 -10.93 72.45 -33.85
CA GLN A 42 -10.60 72.39 -32.44
C GLN A 42 -10.25 70.96 -31.98
N PRO A 43 -9.33 70.79 -30.99
CA PRO A 43 -9.09 69.48 -30.42
C PRO A 43 -10.39 68.99 -29.78
N ARG A 44 -11.08 68.08 -30.46
CA ARG A 44 -12.09 67.26 -29.80
C ARG A 44 -11.36 66.57 -28.66
N ALA A 45 -11.73 66.90 -27.42
CA ALA A 45 -11.44 66.07 -26.28
C ALA A 45 -12.15 64.73 -26.53
N ALA A 46 -11.52 63.88 -27.34
CA ALA A 46 -11.95 62.52 -27.55
C ALA A 46 -12.05 61.90 -26.17
N ASN A 47 -13.21 61.31 -25.86
CA ASN A 47 -13.45 60.64 -24.59
C ASN A 47 -12.29 59.66 -24.34
N GLN A 48 -11.32 60.04 -23.50
CA GLN A 48 -10.14 59.23 -23.24
C GLN A 48 -10.55 57.86 -22.67
N PHE A 49 -11.65 57.82 -21.91
CA PHE A 49 -12.29 56.59 -21.44
C PHE A 49 -12.80 55.66 -22.56
N ALA A 50 -13.21 56.20 -23.72
CA ALA A 50 -13.66 55.37 -24.83
C ALA A 50 -12.49 54.69 -25.57
N LEU A 51 -11.30 55.29 -25.51
CA LEU A 51 -10.07 54.75 -26.10
C LEU A 51 -9.48 53.61 -25.28
N TRP A 52 -9.59 53.67 -23.94
CA TRP A 52 -9.00 52.70 -23.00
C TRP A 52 -10.02 51.70 -22.44
N LYS A 53 -11.23 51.64 -23.01
CA LYS A 53 -12.35 50.87 -22.43
C LYS A 53 -12.07 49.38 -22.36
N TRP A 54 -11.36 48.82 -23.34
CA TRP A 54 -11.08 47.38 -23.43
C TRP A 54 -9.95 46.97 -22.49
N GLU A 55 -8.97 47.84 -22.31
CA GLU A 55 -7.85 47.72 -21.37
C GLU A 55 -8.36 47.80 -19.93
N ILE A 56 -9.26 48.75 -19.64
CA ILE A 56 -9.86 48.88 -18.31
C ILE A 56 -10.76 47.68 -18.00
N LEU A 57 -11.62 47.27 -18.95
CA LEU A 57 -12.50 46.11 -18.77
C LEU A 57 -11.70 44.82 -18.53
N SER A 58 -10.65 44.59 -19.31
CA SER A 58 -9.78 43.42 -19.15
C SER A 58 -9.03 43.43 -17.81
N LEU A 59 -8.55 44.59 -17.36
CA LEU A 59 -7.95 44.72 -16.01
C LEU A 59 -8.95 44.42 -14.90
N ILE A 60 -10.20 44.87 -15.01
CA ILE A 60 -11.25 44.57 -14.02
C ILE A 60 -11.52 43.06 -13.96
N ILE A 61 -11.63 42.40 -15.12
CA ILE A 61 -11.83 40.94 -15.19
C ILE A 61 -10.63 40.20 -14.58
N SER A 62 -9.42 40.67 -14.82
CA SER A 62 -8.19 40.10 -14.24
C SER A 62 -8.21 40.20 -12.71
N ILE A 63 -8.51 41.38 -12.15
CA ILE A 63 -8.59 41.58 -10.70
C ILE A 63 -9.71 40.72 -10.09
N ALA A 64 -10.89 40.70 -10.71
CA ALA A 64 -12.03 39.93 -10.22
C ALA A 64 -11.74 38.42 -10.21
N SER A 65 -11.14 37.88 -11.27
CA SER A 65 -10.77 36.46 -11.35
C SER A 65 -9.70 36.09 -10.32
N PHE A 66 -8.69 36.94 -10.12
CA PHE A 66 -7.68 36.73 -9.08
C PHE A 66 -8.29 36.72 -7.67
N LEU A 67 -9.14 37.69 -7.34
CA LEU A 67 -9.84 37.73 -6.05
C LEU A 67 -10.73 36.50 -5.84
N ALA A 68 -11.44 36.06 -6.88
CA ALA A 68 -12.26 34.84 -6.81
C ALA A 68 -11.43 33.60 -6.47
N ILE A 69 -10.23 33.44 -7.07
CA ILE A 69 -9.31 32.35 -6.74
C ILE A 69 -8.91 32.41 -5.26
N VAL A 70 -8.50 33.58 -4.76
CA VAL A 70 -8.08 33.75 -3.36
C VAL A 70 -9.22 33.43 -2.39
N ILE A 71 -10.44 33.90 -2.68
CA ILE A 71 -11.62 33.65 -1.84
C ILE A 71 -11.96 32.16 -1.81
N ILE A 72 -11.99 31.49 -2.97
CA ILE A 72 -12.28 30.05 -3.05
C ILE A 72 -11.23 29.25 -2.27
N LEU A 73 -9.94 29.52 -2.48
CA LEU A 73 -8.88 28.82 -1.76
C LEU A 73 -8.94 29.07 -0.25
N SER A 74 -9.30 30.27 0.19
CA SER A 74 -9.45 30.58 1.62
C SER A 74 -10.68 29.92 2.23
N ALA A 75 -11.80 29.84 1.50
CA ALA A 75 -13.03 29.23 1.98
C ALA A 75 -12.94 27.70 2.00
N CYS A 76 -12.23 27.10 1.03
CA CYS A 76 -12.01 25.66 0.98
C CYS A 76 -10.91 25.18 1.94
N LYS A 77 -10.23 26.09 2.64
CA LYS A 77 -9.22 25.72 3.65
C LYS A 77 -9.92 24.96 4.78
N ASP A 78 -9.45 23.75 5.04
CA ASP A 78 -9.93 22.85 6.10
C ASP A 78 -11.40 22.41 5.98
N SER A 79 -12.02 22.54 4.80
CA SER A 79 -13.40 22.09 4.55
C SER A 79 -13.46 20.69 3.95
N LEU A 80 -14.50 19.92 4.29
CA LEU A 80 -14.78 18.62 3.70
C LEU A 80 -15.20 18.80 2.24
N LEU A 81 -14.74 17.89 1.37
CA LEU A 81 -15.07 17.93 -0.07
C LEU A 81 -16.59 17.91 -0.32
N TRP A 82 -17.37 17.32 0.60
CA TRP A 82 -18.83 17.22 0.52
C TRP A 82 -19.57 18.56 0.59
N ASP A 83 -18.96 19.61 1.15
CA ASP A 83 -19.58 20.94 1.23
C ASP A 83 -19.51 21.73 -0.10
N TRP A 84 -18.76 21.21 -1.07
CA TRP A 84 -18.63 21.81 -2.40
C TRP A 84 -19.86 21.49 -3.27
N LYS A 85 -20.74 22.48 -3.46
CA LYS A 85 -22.02 22.32 -4.18
C LYS A 85 -21.98 22.60 -5.68
N MET A 86 -20.84 23.04 -6.22
CA MET A 86 -20.72 23.35 -7.65
C MET A 86 -20.55 22.06 -8.47
N PRO A 87 -21.05 22.01 -9.72
CA PRO A 87 -20.95 20.82 -10.56
C PRO A 87 -19.53 20.51 -11.06
N LEU A 88 -18.62 21.49 -11.01
CA LEU A 88 -17.23 21.37 -11.44
C LEU A 88 -16.33 21.12 -10.23
N SER A 89 -15.26 20.34 -10.37
CA SER A 89 -14.28 20.15 -9.29
C SER A 89 -13.55 21.45 -8.93
N ILE A 90 -13.06 21.56 -7.69
CA ILE A 90 -12.29 22.73 -7.23
C ILE A 90 -11.12 23.02 -8.19
N ASN A 91 -10.39 21.97 -8.61
CA ASN A 91 -9.28 22.10 -9.58
C ASN A 91 -9.76 22.65 -10.92
N ALA A 92 -10.92 22.21 -11.42
CA ALA A 92 -11.48 22.72 -12.66
C ALA A 92 -11.88 24.19 -12.54
N THR A 93 -12.53 24.59 -11.45
CA THR A 93 -12.92 25.98 -11.19
C THR A 93 -11.69 26.90 -11.09
N VAL A 94 -10.67 26.51 -10.31
CA VAL A 94 -9.41 27.26 -10.18
C VAL A 94 -8.69 27.36 -11.52
N SER A 95 -8.70 26.30 -12.33
CA SER A 95 -8.11 26.29 -13.68
C SER A 95 -8.81 27.26 -14.62
N ILE A 96 -10.15 27.26 -14.67
CA ILE A 96 -10.94 28.19 -15.49
C ILE A 96 -10.68 29.64 -15.08
N LEU A 97 -10.71 29.94 -13.78
CA LEU A 97 -10.44 31.29 -13.28
C LEU A 97 -9.00 31.73 -13.58
N SER A 98 -8.03 30.82 -13.50
CA SER A 98 -6.63 31.10 -13.84
C SER A 98 -6.45 31.39 -15.33
N ALA A 99 -7.16 30.67 -16.20
CA ALA A 99 -7.18 30.94 -17.63
C ALA A 99 -7.79 32.33 -17.94
N LEU A 100 -8.91 32.67 -17.28
CA LEU A 100 -9.53 34.00 -17.40
C LEU A 100 -8.61 35.10 -16.91
N PHE A 101 -7.92 34.90 -15.78
CA PHE A 101 -6.95 35.85 -15.23
C PHE A 101 -5.82 36.16 -16.22
N LYS A 102 -5.18 35.14 -16.79
CA LYS A 102 -4.08 35.33 -17.75
C LYS A 102 -4.56 35.91 -19.07
N GLY A 103 -5.67 35.39 -19.60
CA GLY A 103 -6.21 35.84 -20.87
C GLY A 103 -6.60 37.31 -20.82
N SER A 104 -7.22 37.74 -19.72
CA SER A 104 -7.55 39.15 -19.50
C SER A 104 -6.32 40.02 -19.19
N LEU A 105 -5.29 39.49 -18.53
CA LEU A 105 -4.04 40.21 -18.25
C LEU A 105 -3.18 40.43 -19.52
N ALA A 106 -3.31 39.57 -20.53
CA ALA A 106 -2.52 39.65 -21.75
C ALA A 106 -2.69 41.00 -22.47
N LEU A 107 -3.94 41.41 -22.72
CA LEU A 107 -4.26 42.63 -23.46
C LEU A 107 -3.62 43.91 -22.88
N PRO A 108 -3.81 44.25 -21.58
CA PRO A 108 -3.21 45.46 -21.02
C PRO A 108 -1.67 45.38 -20.93
N VAL A 109 -1.09 44.18 -20.81
CA VAL A 109 0.37 44.00 -20.81
C VAL A 109 0.96 44.21 -22.22
N THR A 110 0.39 43.59 -23.25
CA THR A 110 0.88 43.71 -24.63
C THR A 110 0.73 45.12 -25.18
N GLU A 111 -0.41 45.76 -24.91
CA GLU A 111 -0.66 47.16 -25.28
C GLU A 111 0.24 48.12 -24.47
N GLY A 112 0.41 47.87 -23.17
CA GLY A 112 1.30 48.66 -22.32
C GLY A 112 2.74 48.67 -22.80
N ILE A 113 3.29 47.50 -23.18
CA ILE A 113 4.63 47.39 -23.77
C ILE A 113 4.69 48.13 -25.12
N SER A 114 3.64 48.01 -25.94
CA SER A 114 3.56 48.68 -27.24
C SER A 114 3.52 50.21 -27.13
N GLN A 115 2.86 50.76 -26.11
CA GLN A 115 2.88 52.19 -25.81
C GLN A 115 4.23 52.65 -25.25
N LEU A 116 4.83 51.85 -24.36
CA LEU A 116 6.16 52.12 -23.79
C LEU A 116 7.26 52.21 -24.85
N LYS A 117 7.11 51.47 -25.96
CA LYS A 117 7.98 51.60 -27.14
C LYS A 117 8.08 53.04 -27.63
N TRP A 118 6.95 53.70 -27.87
CA TRP A 118 6.95 55.06 -28.40
C TRP A 118 7.46 56.08 -27.38
N ILE A 119 7.13 55.89 -26.10
CA ILE A 119 7.64 56.72 -25.00
C ILE A 119 9.17 56.63 -24.90
N TRP A 120 9.74 55.45 -25.14
CA TRP A 120 11.19 55.23 -25.13
C TRP A 120 11.89 56.07 -26.22
N PHE A 121 11.42 55.98 -27.46
CA PHE A 121 12.00 56.72 -28.60
C PHE A 121 11.70 58.22 -28.56
N PHE A 122 10.59 58.63 -27.95
CA PHE A 122 10.26 60.05 -27.80
C PHE A 122 11.22 60.76 -26.85
N LYS A 123 11.68 60.08 -25.79
CA LYS A 123 12.56 60.71 -24.77
C LYS A 123 13.96 60.97 -25.29
N LYS A 124 14.56 60.02 -26.02
CA LYS A 124 15.94 60.12 -26.55
C LYS A 124 16.09 59.29 -27.83
N ARG A 125 17.16 59.58 -28.60
CA ARG A 125 17.56 58.73 -29.73
C ARG A 125 18.11 57.40 -29.19
N HIS A 126 17.52 56.30 -29.66
CA HIS A 126 17.89 54.93 -29.32
C HIS A 126 18.17 54.12 -30.59
N SER A 127 18.84 52.98 -30.44
CA SER A 127 19.13 52.09 -31.57
C SER A 127 17.83 51.52 -32.15
N LEU A 128 17.76 51.36 -33.48
CA LEU A 128 16.61 50.69 -34.11
C LEU A 128 16.45 49.23 -33.63
N ALA A 129 17.52 48.59 -33.15
CA ALA A 129 17.43 47.27 -32.54
C ALA A 129 16.52 47.24 -31.30
N ASP A 130 16.38 48.37 -30.58
CA ASP A 130 15.43 48.47 -29.47
C ASP A 130 13.97 48.40 -29.97
N LEU A 131 13.68 48.91 -31.17
CA LEU A 131 12.33 48.88 -31.72
C LEU A 131 11.86 47.44 -32.00
N ASP A 132 12.73 46.63 -32.59
CA ASP A 132 12.51 45.19 -32.81
C ASP A 132 12.37 44.44 -31.49
N LEU A 133 13.18 44.79 -30.48
CA LEU A 133 13.09 44.17 -29.16
C LEU A 133 11.74 44.43 -28.48
N PHE A 134 11.24 45.66 -28.51
CA PHE A 134 9.93 46.02 -27.94
C PHE A 134 8.78 45.31 -28.67
N ASP A 135 8.84 45.19 -30.01
CA ASP A 135 7.82 44.48 -30.80
C ASP A 135 7.84 42.96 -30.54
N LYS A 136 9.03 42.38 -30.37
CA LYS A 136 9.17 40.98 -29.93
C LYS A 136 8.62 40.77 -28.53
N ALA A 137 8.91 41.68 -27.59
CA ALA A 137 8.46 41.57 -26.21
C ALA A 137 6.94 41.69 -26.06
N SER A 138 6.28 42.52 -26.87
CA SER A 138 4.81 42.61 -26.83
C SER A 138 4.09 41.41 -27.45
N ARG A 139 4.77 40.59 -28.26
CA ARG A 139 4.16 39.47 -28.99
C ARG A 139 4.44 38.09 -28.43
N GLY A 140 5.31 37.96 -27.44
CA GLY A 140 5.56 36.64 -26.87
C GLY A 140 6.63 36.56 -25.79
N VAL A 141 6.62 35.40 -25.15
CA VAL A 141 7.51 35.01 -24.05
C VAL A 141 8.98 35.19 -24.41
N TRP A 142 9.40 34.75 -25.60
CA TRP A 142 10.81 34.83 -26.01
C TRP A 142 11.32 36.27 -26.11
N GLY A 143 10.49 37.17 -26.64
CA GLY A 143 10.82 38.60 -26.67
C GLY A 143 10.89 39.21 -25.27
N SER A 144 10.00 38.80 -24.36
CA SER A 144 10.03 39.21 -22.95
C SER A 144 11.31 38.76 -22.24
N ILE A 145 11.79 37.54 -22.50
CA ILE A 145 13.07 37.04 -21.99
C ILE A 145 14.23 37.91 -22.53
N LEU A 146 14.26 38.13 -23.84
CA LEU A 146 15.32 38.94 -24.47
C LEU A 146 15.34 40.37 -23.90
N MET A 147 14.17 40.94 -23.63
CA MET A 147 14.02 42.27 -23.05
C MET A 147 14.54 42.34 -21.61
N LEU A 148 14.31 41.30 -20.80
CA LEU A 148 14.87 41.19 -19.46
C LEU A 148 16.39 40.97 -19.49
N CYS A 149 16.90 40.15 -20.41
CA CYS A 149 18.34 39.95 -20.58
C CYS A 149 19.06 41.27 -20.95
N ARG A 150 18.41 42.16 -21.70
CA ARG A 150 18.96 43.48 -22.03
C ARG A 150 19.22 44.34 -20.79
N GLN A 151 18.52 44.11 -19.68
CA GLN A 151 18.74 44.83 -18.41
C GLN A 151 20.16 44.60 -17.83
N PHE A 152 20.80 43.50 -18.20
CA PHE A 152 22.15 43.13 -17.77
C PHE A 152 23.26 43.67 -18.69
N THR A 153 22.90 44.27 -19.83
CA THR A 153 23.87 44.88 -20.76
C THR A 153 24.21 46.33 -20.40
N ARG A 154 25.35 46.84 -20.89
CA ARG A 154 25.75 48.25 -20.72
C ARG A 154 24.94 49.14 -21.66
N GLY A 155 24.11 50.03 -21.11
CA GLY A 155 23.30 50.98 -21.87
C GLY A 155 22.10 51.54 -21.08
N PRO A 156 21.25 52.36 -21.74
CA PRO A 156 20.00 52.86 -21.14
C PRO A 156 18.98 51.74 -20.96
N LYS A 157 18.31 51.72 -19.80
CA LYS A 157 17.48 50.61 -19.32
C LYS A 157 15.97 50.95 -19.30
N PRO A 158 15.11 50.25 -20.05
CA PRO A 158 13.67 50.51 -20.08
C PRO A 158 12.94 49.79 -18.93
N HIS A 159 13.13 50.25 -17.70
CA HIS A 159 12.61 49.60 -16.48
C HIS A 159 11.11 49.27 -16.49
N LEU A 160 10.26 50.18 -16.97
CA LEU A 160 8.81 49.93 -17.04
C LEU A 160 8.45 48.83 -18.03
N ALA A 161 9.14 48.77 -19.16
CA ALA A 161 8.88 47.76 -20.17
C ALA A 161 9.46 46.40 -19.77
N SER A 162 10.60 46.40 -19.06
CA SER A 162 11.10 45.21 -18.36
C SER A 162 10.09 44.68 -17.31
N PHE A 163 9.38 45.56 -16.60
CA PHE A 163 8.31 45.14 -15.69
C PHE A 163 7.12 44.50 -16.44
N GLY A 164 6.70 45.08 -17.57
CA GLY A 164 5.70 44.46 -18.44
C GLY A 164 6.14 43.09 -18.97
N ALA A 165 7.39 42.97 -19.41
CA ALA A 165 7.99 41.71 -19.84
C ALA A 165 8.05 40.67 -18.71
N LEU A 166 8.34 41.09 -17.47
CA LEU A 166 8.29 40.23 -16.29
C LEU A 166 6.88 39.72 -16.04
N LEU A 167 5.86 40.60 -16.06
CA LEU A 167 4.45 40.19 -15.91
C LEU A 167 4.04 39.16 -16.97
N ALA A 168 4.46 39.37 -18.22
CA ALA A 168 4.21 38.41 -19.30
C ALA A 168 4.82 37.03 -18.99
N LEU A 169 6.02 36.96 -18.40
CA LEU A 169 6.62 35.68 -17.97
C LEU A 169 5.91 35.07 -16.77
N THR A 170 5.45 35.88 -15.81
CA THR A 170 4.73 35.38 -14.63
C THR A 170 3.47 34.60 -15.02
N THR A 171 2.84 34.92 -16.17
CA THR A 171 1.68 34.17 -16.68
C THR A 171 1.98 32.67 -16.89
N LEU A 172 3.21 32.31 -17.24
CA LEU A 172 3.64 30.92 -17.41
C LEU A 172 3.59 30.15 -16.08
N ALA A 173 3.93 30.81 -14.99
CA ALA A 173 3.92 30.21 -13.66
C ALA A 173 2.50 30.03 -13.12
N VAL A 174 1.51 30.80 -13.58
CA VAL A 174 0.17 30.75 -13.01
C VAL A 174 -0.47 29.35 -13.12
N ASP A 175 -0.21 28.58 -14.19
CA ASP A 175 -0.79 27.22 -14.32
C ASP A 175 -0.23 26.25 -13.28
N PRO A 176 1.10 26.02 -13.19
CA PRO A 176 1.65 25.10 -12.20
C PRO A 176 1.36 25.56 -10.77
N PHE A 177 1.34 26.87 -10.49
CA PHE A 177 1.00 27.37 -9.17
C PHE A 177 -0.47 27.14 -8.82
N SER A 178 -1.39 27.38 -9.76
CA SER A 178 -2.82 27.12 -9.54
C SER A 178 -3.08 25.64 -9.25
N GLN A 179 -2.41 24.73 -9.97
CA GLN A 179 -2.53 23.29 -9.75
C GLN A 179 -1.89 22.85 -8.43
N ALA A 180 -0.70 23.37 -8.10
CA ALA A 180 -0.01 23.06 -6.85
C ALA A 180 -0.74 23.60 -5.61
N SER A 181 -1.57 24.63 -5.77
CA SER A 181 -2.32 25.24 -4.67
C SER A 181 -3.43 24.35 -4.11
N VAL A 182 -3.91 23.36 -4.88
CA VAL A 182 -4.98 22.47 -4.47
C VAL A 182 -4.44 21.07 -4.21
N SER A 183 -4.45 20.65 -2.95
CA SER A 183 -4.09 19.29 -2.53
C SER A 183 -5.26 18.66 -1.80
N LEU A 184 -5.83 17.61 -2.40
CA LEU A 184 -6.84 16.78 -1.75
C LEU A 184 -6.13 15.71 -0.93
N LYS A 185 -6.37 15.70 0.38
CA LYS A 185 -5.87 14.66 1.27
C LYS A 185 -7.01 13.72 1.66
N PRO A 186 -6.79 12.39 1.65
CA PRO A 186 -7.74 11.48 2.26
C PRO A 186 -7.85 11.81 3.76
N CYS A 187 -9.08 11.94 4.24
CA CYS A 187 -9.37 12.12 5.66
C CYS A 187 -10.12 10.86 6.13
N GLU A 188 -9.62 10.22 7.18
CA GLU A 188 -10.31 9.11 7.81
C GLU A 188 -11.39 9.67 8.73
N HIS A 189 -12.64 9.30 8.45
CA HIS A 189 -13.77 9.69 9.26
C HIS A 189 -14.36 8.46 9.93
N VAL A 190 -14.49 8.51 11.26
CA VAL A 190 -15.08 7.41 12.03
C VAL A 190 -16.54 7.28 11.64
N THR A 191 -16.87 6.23 10.92
CA THR A 191 -18.27 5.87 10.67
C THR A 191 -18.80 5.14 11.91
N GLY A 192 -19.98 5.49 12.40
CA GLY A 192 -20.61 4.80 13.55
C GLY A 192 -21.06 3.36 13.29
N HIS A 193 -20.50 2.69 12.27
CA HIS A 193 -20.73 1.28 12.00
C HIS A 193 -19.87 0.43 12.94
N VAL A 194 -20.46 -0.66 13.44
CA VAL A 194 -19.77 -1.62 14.29
C VAL A 194 -19.04 -2.63 13.40
N ALA A 195 -17.76 -2.84 13.66
CA ALA A 195 -16.97 -3.89 13.03
C ALA A 195 -16.90 -5.11 13.96
N SER A 196 -16.81 -6.32 13.40
CA SER A 196 -16.73 -7.54 14.22
C SER A 196 -15.70 -8.55 13.69
N ILE A 197 -14.94 -9.14 14.63
CA ILE A 197 -13.98 -10.21 14.37
C ILE A 197 -14.57 -11.50 14.94
N PRO A 198 -14.67 -12.59 14.14
CA PRO A 198 -15.20 -13.85 14.63
C PRO A 198 -14.16 -14.56 15.50
N ARG A 199 -14.62 -14.98 16.70
CA ARG A 199 -13.84 -15.73 17.69
C ARG A 199 -14.35 -17.17 17.79
N THR A 200 -13.44 -18.13 17.96
CA THR A 200 -13.78 -19.54 18.20
C THR A 200 -13.37 -19.97 19.59
N ASN A 201 -14.33 -20.43 20.41
CA ASN A 201 -14.05 -21.02 21.73
C ASN A 201 -14.10 -22.53 21.70
N ASN A 202 -15.05 -23.10 20.96
CA ASN A 202 -15.23 -24.54 20.89
C ASN A 202 -15.26 -24.99 19.44
N TYR A 203 -14.42 -25.96 19.13
CA TYR A 203 -14.46 -26.68 17.87
C TYR A 203 -14.93 -28.11 18.15
N THR A 204 -16.02 -28.52 17.52
CA THR A 204 -16.56 -29.88 17.63
C THR A 204 -16.62 -30.49 16.24
N ARG A 205 -16.00 -31.66 16.07
CA ARG A 205 -15.96 -32.35 14.78
C ARG A 205 -17.35 -32.79 14.32
N ASN A 206 -17.73 -32.39 13.11
CA ASN A 206 -18.94 -32.88 12.44
C ASN A 206 -18.65 -34.16 11.66
N ILE A 207 -18.52 -35.29 12.36
CA ILE A 207 -18.31 -36.60 11.73
C ILE A 207 -19.60 -37.41 11.82
N ALA A 208 -20.23 -37.69 10.68
CA ALA A 208 -21.11 -38.86 10.56
C ALA A 208 -20.23 -40.08 10.89
N ARG A 209 -20.54 -40.81 11.97
CA ARG A 209 -19.73 -41.90 12.55
C ARG A 209 -19.61 -43.14 11.62
N THR A 210 -19.14 -42.96 10.38
CA THR A 210 -19.10 -43.99 9.34
C THR A 210 -17.68 -44.40 8.94
N GLY A 211 -16.63 -43.91 9.63
CA GLY A 211 -15.22 -44.18 9.28
C GLY A 211 -14.43 -45.00 10.31
N THR A 212 -13.50 -45.83 9.81
CA THR A 212 -12.59 -46.77 10.50
C THR A 212 -11.49 -46.13 11.36
N HIS A 213 -11.47 -44.80 11.51
CA HIS A 213 -10.44 -44.07 12.27
C HIS A 213 -11.07 -43.01 13.20
N PRO A 214 -11.28 -43.32 14.49
CA PRO A 214 -12.01 -42.45 15.43
C PRO A 214 -11.33 -41.10 15.72
N ASN A 215 -10.07 -40.93 15.31
CA ASN A 215 -9.26 -39.75 15.61
C ASN A 215 -8.93 -38.87 14.38
N ALA A 216 -9.53 -39.16 13.22
CA ALA A 216 -9.30 -38.37 12.02
C ALA A 216 -9.86 -36.93 12.17
N PRO A 217 -9.18 -35.90 11.61
CA PRO A 217 -9.76 -34.57 11.46
C PRO A 217 -10.95 -34.64 10.49
N ASP A 218 -11.94 -33.74 10.68
CA ASP A 218 -13.07 -33.62 9.75
C ASP A 218 -12.63 -33.01 8.41
N ALA A 219 -13.53 -32.97 7.43
CA ALA A 219 -13.20 -32.47 6.09
C ALA A 219 -12.73 -31.00 6.09
N GLY A 220 -13.29 -30.17 6.97
CA GLY A 220 -12.92 -28.75 7.09
C GLY A 220 -11.50 -28.58 7.62
N MET A 221 -11.15 -29.28 8.70
CA MET A 221 -9.81 -29.28 9.27
C MET A 221 -8.79 -29.90 8.31
N GLN A 222 -9.14 -30.99 7.62
CA GLN A 222 -8.28 -31.59 6.59
C GLN A 222 -7.95 -30.58 5.48
N LEU A 223 -8.95 -29.87 4.96
CA LEU A 223 -8.74 -28.84 3.95
C LEU A 223 -7.86 -27.69 4.46
N ALA A 224 -8.06 -27.23 5.70
CA ALA A 224 -7.25 -26.19 6.32
C ALA A 224 -5.78 -26.64 6.46
N ILE A 225 -5.53 -27.88 6.87
CA ILE A 225 -4.18 -28.47 6.93
C ILE A 225 -3.56 -28.52 5.54
N TYR A 226 -4.28 -29.01 4.53
CA TYR A 226 -3.76 -29.07 3.16
C TYR A 226 -3.43 -27.68 2.60
N ARG A 227 -4.28 -26.68 2.84
CA ARG A 227 -3.98 -25.29 2.46
C ARG A 227 -2.74 -24.79 3.16
N GLY A 228 -2.62 -24.98 4.47
CA GLY A 228 -1.42 -24.56 5.22
C GLY A 228 -0.11 -25.19 4.73
N ILE A 229 -0.16 -26.38 4.12
CA ILE A 229 1.03 -27.05 3.56
C ILE A 229 1.32 -26.63 2.12
N LEU A 230 0.28 -26.57 1.28
CA LEU A 230 0.44 -26.35 -0.16
C LEU A 230 0.51 -24.86 -0.53
N GLU A 231 -0.19 -24.01 0.21
CA GLU A 231 -0.30 -22.57 -0.01
C GLU A 231 -0.40 -21.86 1.36
N PRO A 232 0.71 -21.82 2.13
CA PRO A 232 0.70 -21.21 3.45
C PRO A 232 0.33 -19.73 3.34
N PRO A 233 -0.73 -19.26 4.03
CA PRO A 233 -1.05 -17.85 4.04
C PRO A 233 0.00 -17.07 4.84
N ASP A 234 0.21 -15.80 4.50
CA ASP A 234 1.15 -14.91 5.21
C ASP A 234 0.82 -14.80 6.71
N ASN A 235 -0.46 -14.92 7.07
CA ASN A 235 -0.95 -15.03 8.44
C ASN A 235 -2.25 -15.85 8.51
N SER A 236 -2.63 -16.30 9.71
CA SER A 236 -3.91 -17.00 9.95
C SER A 236 -5.15 -16.17 9.59
N SER A 237 -4.98 -14.85 9.65
CA SER A 237 -6.02 -13.82 9.60
C SER A 237 -6.55 -13.54 8.19
N VAL A 238 -5.73 -13.76 7.16
CA VAL A 238 -6.14 -13.64 5.74
C VAL A 238 -7.31 -14.56 5.41
N SER A 239 -7.48 -15.65 6.17
CA SER A 239 -8.56 -16.62 5.99
C SER A 239 -9.82 -16.32 6.80
N ILE A 240 -9.80 -15.28 7.65
CA ILE A 240 -10.89 -14.97 8.59
C ILE A 240 -11.85 -13.95 7.95
N PRO A 241 -13.16 -14.26 7.86
CA PRO A 241 -14.15 -13.31 7.35
C PRO A 241 -14.46 -12.25 8.42
N VAL A 242 -13.74 -11.13 8.40
CA VAL A 242 -13.99 -9.99 9.30
C VAL A 242 -15.03 -9.05 8.68
N ASP A 243 -16.02 -8.68 9.47
CA ASP A 243 -17.05 -7.72 9.05
C ASP A 243 -16.53 -6.30 9.29
N CYS A 244 -15.99 -5.70 8.22
CA CYS A 244 -15.45 -4.34 8.21
C CYS A 244 -15.84 -3.64 6.91
N LEU A 245 -17.00 -2.96 6.90
CA LEU A 245 -17.56 -2.29 5.72
C LEU A 245 -16.66 -1.22 5.09
N THR A 246 -15.84 -0.55 5.90
CA THR A 246 -14.96 0.55 5.44
C THR A 246 -13.59 0.06 4.96
N GLY A 247 -13.21 -1.18 5.29
CA GLY A 247 -11.86 -1.71 5.08
C GLY A 247 -10.77 -1.07 5.97
N ASN A 248 -11.14 -0.13 6.85
CA ASN A 248 -10.23 0.44 7.85
C ASN A 248 -10.99 0.51 9.18
N CYS A 249 -10.82 -0.54 9.97
CA CYS A 249 -11.53 -0.72 11.23
C CYS A 249 -10.52 -0.75 12.37
N THR A 250 -10.80 0.03 13.41
CA THR A 250 -9.99 0.04 14.63
C THR A 250 -10.76 -0.63 15.74
N PHE A 251 -10.13 -1.60 16.38
CA PHE A 251 -10.67 -2.28 17.55
C PHE A 251 -9.97 -1.74 18.79
N PRO A 252 -10.72 -1.43 19.86
CA PRO A 252 -10.13 -1.04 21.13
C PRO A 252 -9.18 -2.14 21.59
N ALA A 253 -7.95 -1.75 21.93
CA ALA A 253 -6.93 -2.67 22.40
C ALA A 253 -6.77 -2.49 23.90
N ASP A 254 -7.09 -3.53 24.68
CA ASP A 254 -6.79 -3.55 26.10
C ASP A 254 -5.53 -4.40 26.33
N ARG A 255 -4.50 -3.80 26.93
CA ARG A 255 -3.13 -4.35 27.02
C ARG A 255 -2.53 -4.78 25.67
N GLY A 256 -2.98 -4.16 24.56
CA GLY A 256 -2.54 -4.50 23.20
C GLY A 256 -3.28 -5.68 22.57
N ALA A 257 -4.05 -6.45 23.35
CA ALA A 257 -4.85 -7.57 22.85
C ALA A 257 -6.18 -7.09 22.26
N ARG A 258 -6.63 -7.77 21.20
CA ARG A 258 -7.89 -7.47 20.50
C ARG A 258 -8.79 -8.67 20.32
N ASP A 259 -8.24 -9.88 20.23
CA ASP A 259 -9.03 -11.11 20.26
C ASP A 259 -8.25 -12.26 20.92
N THR A 260 -8.98 -13.24 21.45
CA THR A 260 -8.45 -14.50 21.96
C THR A 260 -9.26 -15.64 21.36
N SER A 261 -8.64 -16.46 20.51
CA SER A 261 -9.34 -17.50 19.76
C SER A 261 -8.62 -18.84 19.83
N LEU A 262 -9.38 -19.91 19.61
CA LEU A 262 -8.83 -21.25 19.45
C LEU A 262 -8.04 -21.34 18.13
N ALA A 263 -6.81 -21.81 18.23
CA ALA A 263 -5.89 -21.95 17.12
C ALA A 263 -5.28 -23.36 17.11
N MET A 264 -4.78 -23.76 15.94
CA MET A 264 -3.99 -24.98 15.77
C MET A 264 -2.51 -24.63 15.65
N CYS A 265 -1.66 -25.32 16.39
CA CYS A 265 -0.22 -25.17 16.28
C CYS A 265 0.42 -26.48 15.81
N ALA A 266 1.35 -26.36 14.87
CA ALA A 266 2.23 -27.45 14.47
C ALA A 266 3.58 -27.29 15.17
N TYR A 267 4.11 -28.40 15.66
CA TYR A 267 5.45 -28.48 16.22
C TYR A 267 6.18 -29.67 15.62
N ALA A 268 7.35 -29.41 15.05
CA ALA A 268 8.22 -30.42 14.48
C ALA A 268 9.61 -30.30 15.13
N ARG A 269 10.13 -31.42 15.63
CA ARG A 269 11.45 -31.49 16.24
C ARG A 269 12.20 -32.69 15.70
N ASP A 270 13.41 -32.47 15.21
CA ASP A 270 14.36 -33.54 14.95
C ASP A 270 14.85 -34.13 16.28
N VAL A 271 14.69 -35.43 16.43
CA VAL A 271 15.11 -36.22 17.59
C VAL A 271 16.00 -37.38 17.18
N SER A 272 16.63 -37.28 16.00
CA SER A 272 17.54 -38.30 15.48
C SER A 272 18.72 -38.58 16.41
N ASP A 273 19.17 -37.57 17.16
CA ASP A 273 20.26 -37.70 18.14
C ASP A 273 19.90 -38.57 19.36
N TYR A 274 18.60 -38.79 19.62
CA TYR A 274 18.11 -39.63 20.72
C TYR A 274 17.92 -41.09 20.32
N ILE A 275 18.21 -41.42 19.06
CA ILE A 275 18.19 -42.80 18.58
C ILE A 275 19.37 -43.53 19.20
N ASP A 276 19.09 -44.51 20.02
CA ASP A 276 20.05 -45.47 20.54
C ASP A 276 19.83 -46.82 19.86
N GLY A 277 20.90 -47.55 19.54
CA GLY A 277 20.80 -48.87 18.93
C GLY A 277 21.59 -49.06 17.63
N GLY A 278 21.48 -50.26 17.07
CA GLY A 278 22.32 -50.72 15.97
C GLY A 278 21.91 -52.08 15.42
N MET A 279 22.81 -52.72 14.65
CA MET A 279 22.58 -54.08 14.15
C MET A 279 22.95 -55.11 15.23
N VAL A 280 21.97 -55.92 15.64
CA VAL A 280 22.16 -57.04 16.57
C VAL A 280 21.60 -58.30 15.89
N ASP A 281 22.44 -59.31 15.64
CA ASP A 281 22.07 -60.58 14.99
C ASP A 281 21.29 -60.45 13.67
N GLY A 282 21.70 -59.52 12.81
CA GLY A 282 21.02 -59.24 11.53
C GLY A 282 19.65 -58.57 11.67
N ARG A 283 19.26 -58.18 12.89
CA ARG A 283 18.06 -57.40 13.17
C ARG A 283 18.45 -55.97 13.55
N ARG A 284 17.63 -55.02 13.12
CA ARG A 284 17.77 -53.61 13.48
C ARG A 284 16.98 -53.37 14.76
N ASN A 285 17.68 -53.08 15.85
CA ASN A 285 17.06 -52.74 17.13
C ASN A 285 17.43 -51.30 17.46
N PHE A 286 16.47 -50.38 17.32
CA PHE A 286 16.63 -48.97 17.62
C PHE A 286 15.59 -48.58 18.67
N SER A 287 16.02 -47.86 19.69
CA SER A 287 15.21 -47.26 20.75
C SER A 287 15.37 -45.74 20.74
N LEU A 288 14.37 -45.03 21.25
CA LEU A 288 14.40 -43.59 21.43
C LEU A 288 14.39 -43.28 22.93
N GLY A 289 15.56 -43.15 23.56
CA GLY A 289 15.71 -42.80 24.98
C GLY A 289 14.91 -43.66 26.00
N PRO A 290 14.95 -43.32 27.30
CA PRO A 290 14.21 -44.05 28.33
C PRO A 290 12.70 -43.77 28.19
N GLY A 291 11.90 -44.83 28.02
CA GLY A 291 10.43 -44.78 28.06
C GLY A 291 9.70 -45.02 26.73
N LEU A 292 10.38 -45.00 25.58
CA LEU A 292 9.78 -45.29 24.27
C LEU A 292 10.44 -46.52 23.63
N PHE A 293 9.92 -47.71 23.97
CA PHE A 293 10.37 -48.98 23.41
C PHE A 293 9.56 -49.35 22.16
N LEU A 294 10.22 -49.45 21.02
CA LEU A 294 9.64 -49.99 19.79
C LEU A 294 9.67 -51.52 19.81
N TRP A 295 8.67 -52.16 20.44
CA TRP A 295 8.47 -53.61 20.33
C TRP A 295 7.63 -53.95 19.09
N GLY A 296 8.21 -54.64 18.12
CA GLY A 296 7.45 -55.17 16.99
C GLY A 296 8.24 -56.14 16.11
N TYR A 297 7.63 -57.28 15.78
CA TYR A 297 7.97 -57.99 14.56
C TYR A 297 7.74 -57.03 13.39
N LEU A 298 8.67 -56.96 12.44
CA LEU A 298 8.56 -56.16 11.20
C LEU A 298 7.44 -56.67 10.25
N ASN A 299 6.30 -57.11 10.79
CA ASN A 299 5.00 -57.33 10.15
C ASN A 299 3.92 -56.39 10.74
N THR A 300 4.29 -55.25 11.33
CA THR A 300 3.32 -54.18 11.58
C THR A 300 2.90 -53.59 10.24
N THR A 301 1.60 -53.68 9.95
CA THR A 301 0.93 -53.11 8.78
C THR A 301 1.41 -51.69 8.53
N SER A 302 2.30 -51.54 7.55
CA SER A 302 2.63 -50.25 6.99
C SER A 302 1.35 -49.66 6.41
N THR A 303 0.95 -48.48 6.86
CA THR A 303 0.26 -47.60 5.93
C THR A 303 1.32 -47.18 4.91
N GLN A 304 1.46 -47.96 3.83
CA GLN A 304 2.21 -47.58 2.64
C GLN A 304 1.59 -46.26 2.16
N VAL A 305 2.28 -45.15 2.38
CA VAL A 305 1.99 -43.93 1.65
C VAL A 305 2.74 -44.09 0.34
N ASP A 306 2.02 -44.32 -0.75
CA ASP A 306 2.59 -44.47 -2.09
C ASP A 306 3.33 -43.18 -2.48
N GLY A 307 4.66 -43.24 -2.37
CA GLY A 307 5.65 -42.20 -2.59
C GLY A 307 7.04 -42.80 -2.41
N PRO A 308 8.15 -42.10 -2.76
CA PRO A 308 9.49 -42.69 -2.78
C PRO A 308 9.82 -43.29 -1.40
N LEU A 309 9.87 -44.62 -1.40
CA LEU A 309 9.61 -45.50 -0.26
C LEU A 309 10.44 -45.19 0.99
N THR A 310 9.78 -44.80 2.09
CA THR A 310 10.36 -44.76 3.44
C THR A 310 9.48 -45.58 4.40
N ARG A 311 10.08 -46.54 5.10
CA ARG A 311 9.40 -47.29 6.17
C ARG A 311 9.32 -46.38 7.40
N ALA A 312 8.12 -46.14 7.93
CA ALA A 312 7.92 -45.30 9.10
C ALA A 312 7.25 -46.10 10.23
N THR A 313 7.79 -45.99 11.45
CA THR A 313 7.15 -46.53 12.67
C THR A 313 6.71 -45.34 13.52
N THR A 314 5.45 -45.32 13.95
CA THR A 314 4.89 -44.24 14.78
C THR A 314 4.63 -44.74 16.19
N VAL A 315 5.05 -43.97 17.20
CA VAL A 315 4.73 -44.20 18.61
C VAL A 315 3.78 -43.12 19.10
N ASP A 316 2.83 -43.52 19.94
CA ASP A 316 1.89 -42.64 20.63
C ASP A 316 2.41 -42.41 22.05
N ASP A 317 2.63 -41.15 22.41
CA ASP A 317 3.20 -40.75 23.71
C ASP A 317 2.10 -40.62 24.79
N GLY A 318 0.84 -41.02 24.50
CA GLY A 318 -0.28 -40.97 25.44
C GLY A 318 -0.82 -39.57 25.72
N GLN A 319 -0.23 -38.53 25.12
CA GLN A 319 -0.62 -37.13 25.31
C GLN A 319 -1.76 -36.67 24.39
N GLY A 320 -2.32 -37.57 23.57
CA GLY A 320 -3.44 -37.29 22.67
C GLY A 320 -3.17 -37.76 21.24
N PRO A 321 -4.21 -37.90 20.40
CA PRO A 321 -4.11 -38.61 19.12
C PRO A 321 -3.23 -37.95 18.06
N TRP A 322 -2.83 -36.70 18.29
CA TRP A 322 -2.18 -35.82 17.31
C TRP A 322 -0.73 -35.49 17.68
N ASN A 323 -0.19 -36.12 18.72
CA ASN A 323 1.23 -36.16 18.98
C ASN A 323 1.79 -37.49 18.47
N ARG A 324 2.65 -37.45 17.46
CA ARG A 324 3.25 -38.68 16.93
C ARG A 324 4.75 -38.51 16.80
N THR A 325 5.46 -39.40 17.47
CA THR A 325 6.89 -39.59 17.23
C THR A 325 7.04 -40.58 16.09
N SER A 326 7.69 -40.17 15.00
CA SER A 326 7.91 -41.01 13.83
C SER A 326 9.39 -41.26 13.60
N MET A 327 9.76 -42.53 13.46
CA MET A 327 11.10 -42.92 13.03
C MET A 327 11.05 -43.30 11.55
N ARG A 328 11.96 -42.73 10.76
CA ARG A 328 12.08 -42.96 9.31
C ARG A 328 13.46 -43.51 8.96
N TYR A 329 13.49 -44.28 7.88
CA TYR A 329 14.72 -44.77 7.27
C TYR A 329 14.87 -44.16 5.87
N PRO A 330 15.30 -42.89 5.76
CA PRO A 330 15.60 -42.29 4.46
C PRO A 330 16.65 -43.14 3.71
N ARG A 331 16.39 -43.40 2.42
CA ARG A 331 17.40 -43.97 1.52
C ARG A 331 18.51 -42.94 1.30
N GLY A 332 19.77 -43.35 1.40
CA GLY A 332 20.90 -42.55 0.93
C GLY A 332 20.76 -42.16 -0.55
N SER A 333 21.40 -41.07 -0.96
CA SER A 333 21.32 -40.51 -2.33
C SER A 333 21.80 -41.45 -3.45
N ASN A 334 22.49 -42.55 -3.11
CA ASN A 334 23.07 -43.51 -4.06
C ASN A 334 22.19 -44.73 -4.33
N CYS A 335 20.95 -44.73 -3.82
CA CYS A 335 20.13 -45.94 -3.70
C CYS A 335 18.99 -45.98 -4.75
N THR A 336 18.99 -46.97 -5.65
CA THR A 336 17.92 -47.18 -6.67
C THR A 336 16.93 -48.28 -6.23
N PHE A 337 15.74 -48.35 -6.87
CA PHE A 337 14.61 -49.19 -6.43
C PHE A 337 14.99 -50.67 -6.20
N ASP A 338 15.94 -51.21 -6.98
CA ASP A 338 16.32 -52.63 -6.99
C ASP A 338 17.55 -52.98 -6.14
N THR A 339 18.33 -52.01 -5.65
CA THR A 339 19.66 -52.27 -5.03
C THR A 339 19.71 -52.14 -3.51
N CYS A 340 18.70 -51.53 -2.88
CA CYS A 340 18.70 -51.29 -1.44
C CYS A 340 18.19 -52.50 -0.63
N SER A 341 18.77 -53.67 -0.87
CA SER A 341 18.57 -54.86 -0.04
C SER A 341 19.53 -54.88 1.16
N ASP A 342 20.71 -54.25 1.05
CA ASP A 342 21.78 -54.39 2.04
C ASP A 342 22.05 -53.10 2.84
N SER A 343 21.53 -53.13 4.06
CA SER A 343 22.02 -52.65 5.38
C SER A 343 23.00 -51.47 5.57
N GLY A 344 23.80 -51.02 4.61
CA GLY A 344 24.86 -50.01 4.81
C GLY A 344 24.46 -48.54 4.61
N ASP A 345 23.47 -48.29 3.74
CA ASP A 345 23.18 -46.92 3.23
C ASP A 345 21.90 -46.29 3.80
N MET A 346 21.31 -46.89 4.83
CA MET A 346 20.13 -46.36 5.51
C MET A 346 20.53 -45.66 6.81
N VAL A 347 20.42 -44.33 6.84
CA VAL A 347 20.64 -43.54 8.06
C VAL A 347 19.31 -43.44 8.82
N PRO A 348 19.21 -43.93 10.06
CA PRO A 348 17.98 -43.78 10.84
C PRO A 348 17.80 -42.30 11.21
N ALA A 349 16.59 -41.78 10.99
CA ALA A 349 16.19 -40.43 11.39
C ALA A 349 14.90 -40.50 12.20
N ALA A 350 14.74 -39.64 13.20
CA ALA A 350 13.55 -39.60 14.02
C ALA A 350 13.06 -38.16 14.16
N VAL A 351 11.76 -37.98 14.01
CA VAL A 351 11.11 -36.67 14.07
C VAL A 351 9.84 -36.78 14.88
N ILE A 352 9.69 -35.88 15.85
CA ILE A 352 8.43 -35.65 16.53
C ILE A 352 7.65 -34.66 15.68
N MET A 353 6.47 -35.08 15.21
CA MET A 353 5.52 -34.19 14.54
C MET A 353 4.25 -34.17 15.35
N SER A 354 3.88 -32.99 15.84
CA SER A 354 2.76 -32.85 16.74
C SER A 354 1.88 -31.68 16.33
N PHE A 355 0.58 -31.89 16.39
CA PHE A 355 -0.44 -30.91 16.05
C PHE A 355 -1.37 -30.76 17.23
N TRP A 356 -1.44 -29.55 17.79
CA TRP A 356 -2.12 -29.31 19.07
C TRP A 356 -3.10 -28.15 18.99
N PRO A 357 -4.24 -28.23 19.69
CA PRO A 357 -5.05 -27.06 20.01
C PRO A 357 -4.37 -26.15 21.02
N TRP A 358 -4.39 -24.86 20.71
CA TRP A 358 -3.91 -23.78 21.58
C TRP A 358 -4.95 -22.68 21.65
N VAL A 359 -4.98 -21.97 22.76
CA VAL A 359 -5.59 -20.65 22.87
C VAL A 359 -4.52 -19.64 22.51
N ARG A 360 -4.81 -18.76 21.56
CA ARG A 360 -3.92 -17.66 21.17
C ARG A 360 -4.62 -16.33 21.37
N THR A 361 -3.87 -15.38 21.92
CA THR A 361 -4.28 -13.98 22.03
C THR A 361 -3.54 -13.17 20.99
N PHE A 362 -4.28 -12.38 20.23
CA PHE A 362 -3.78 -11.64 19.07
C PHE A 362 -3.93 -10.13 19.26
N ALA A 363 -2.94 -9.39 18.79
CA ALA A 363 -3.04 -7.98 18.45
C ALA A 363 -3.35 -7.87 16.96
N ALA A 364 -4.56 -7.44 16.57
CA ALA A 364 -5.00 -7.37 15.18
C ALA A 364 -5.20 -5.93 14.67
N ASN A 365 -4.68 -5.54 13.52
CA ASN A 365 -4.97 -4.22 12.93
C ASN A 365 -5.52 -4.37 11.51
N PHE A 366 -6.62 -3.69 11.20
CA PHE A 366 -7.26 -3.73 9.89
C PHE A 366 -6.95 -2.48 9.10
N THR A 367 -6.03 -2.61 8.15
CA THR A 367 -5.67 -1.52 7.25
C THR A 367 -5.90 -1.94 5.81
N ARG A 368 -6.66 -1.15 5.05
CA ARG A 368 -6.92 -1.38 3.61
C ARG A 368 -7.51 -2.77 3.31
N GLY A 369 -8.38 -3.27 4.20
CA GLY A 369 -9.03 -4.56 4.05
C GLY A 369 -8.14 -5.78 4.36
N GLN A 370 -6.92 -5.57 4.84
CA GLN A 370 -6.03 -6.64 5.29
C GLN A 370 -5.89 -6.61 6.81
N CYS A 371 -5.96 -7.80 7.42
CA CYS A 371 -5.69 -8.00 8.83
C CYS A 371 -4.19 -8.24 9.04
N HIS A 372 -3.57 -7.45 9.91
CA HIS A 372 -2.24 -7.69 10.44
C HIS A 372 -2.35 -8.15 11.89
N GLU A 373 -2.05 -9.43 12.14
CA GLU A 373 -2.04 -10.00 13.49
C GLU A 373 -0.64 -10.26 14.02
N GLU A 374 -0.46 -10.01 15.30
CA GLU A 374 0.71 -10.41 16.08
C GLU A 374 0.25 -11.25 17.28
N VAL A 375 0.95 -12.34 17.57
CA VAL A 375 0.62 -13.23 18.69
C VAL A 375 1.23 -12.65 19.98
N LEU A 376 0.38 -12.36 20.97
CA LEU A 376 0.81 -11.82 22.27
C LEU A 376 0.99 -12.90 23.33
N GLY A 377 0.22 -13.98 23.24
CA GLY A 377 0.21 -15.05 24.23
C GLY A 377 -0.37 -16.33 23.67
N GLU A 378 0.13 -17.45 24.17
CA GLU A 378 -0.25 -18.77 23.71
C GLU A 378 -0.33 -19.76 24.88
N GLN A 379 -1.38 -20.56 24.93
CA GLN A 379 -1.61 -21.56 25.97
C GLN A 379 -2.10 -22.86 25.33
N ARG A 380 -1.51 -23.98 25.72
CA ARG A 380 -1.86 -25.30 25.16
C ARG A 380 -3.08 -25.87 25.87
N LEU A 381 -4.03 -26.44 25.12
CA LEU A 381 -5.11 -27.23 25.72
C LEU A 381 -4.60 -28.62 26.12
N HIS A 382 -5.05 -29.14 27.26
CA HIS A 382 -4.71 -30.49 27.70
C HIS A 382 -5.73 -31.51 27.21
N TRP A 383 -5.27 -32.75 27.02
CA TRP A 383 -6.12 -33.87 26.64
C TRP A 383 -6.89 -34.41 27.85
N VAL A 384 -8.19 -34.65 27.71
CA VAL A 384 -9.05 -35.20 28.77
C VAL A 384 -9.40 -36.65 28.43
N PHE A 385 -8.95 -37.60 29.25
CA PHE A 385 -9.17 -39.01 28.94
C PHE A 385 -10.65 -39.42 29.10
N GLY A 386 -11.23 -40.07 28.09
CA GLY A 386 -12.48 -40.84 28.21
C GLY A 386 -13.81 -40.09 28.09
N ARG A 387 -13.87 -38.75 28.03
CA ARG A 387 -15.17 -38.02 27.91
C ARG A 387 -15.18 -36.77 27.03
N VAL A 388 -14.06 -36.09 26.81
CA VAL A 388 -13.98 -34.80 26.09
C VAL A 388 -12.63 -34.75 25.40
N GLY A 389 -12.48 -34.12 24.23
CA GLY A 389 -11.18 -34.06 23.52
C GLY A 389 -10.12 -33.25 24.28
N TYR A 390 -9.72 -32.11 23.72
CA TYR A 390 -8.87 -31.15 24.42
C TYR A 390 -9.70 -30.07 25.08
N GLN A 391 -9.27 -29.60 26.24
CA GLN A 391 -9.93 -28.53 26.97
C GLN A 391 -8.91 -27.63 27.68
N LEU A 392 -9.26 -26.36 27.90
CA LEU A 392 -8.55 -25.45 28.77
C LEU A 392 -9.51 -24.42 29.35
N ALA A 393 -9.39 -24.14 30.65
CA ALA A 393 -9.91 -22.92 31.24
C ALA A 393 -8.77 -21.89 31.30
N VAL A 394 -8.96 -20.73 30.70
CA VAL A 394 -8.00 -19.62 30.83
C VAL A 394 -8.29 -18.84 32.11
N ASN A 395 -7.29 -18.17 32.67
CA ASN A 395 -7.46 -17.30 33.85
C ASN A 395 -8.11 -15.95 33.50
N GLU A 396 -7.82 -15.44 32.31
CA GLU A 396 -8.39 -14.19 31.78
C GLU A 396 -8.72 -14.41 30.30
N THR A 397 -9.85 -13.89 29.83
CA THR A 397 -10.23 -13.89 28.43
C THR A 397 -10.66 -12.50 27.98
N LEU A 398 -10.30 -12.13 26.76
CA LEU A 398 -10.80 -10.91 26.14
C LEU A 398 -12.16 -11.18 25.50
N SER A 399 -13.19 -10.43 25.89
CA SER A 399 -14.55 -10.59 25.38
C SER A 399 -15.26 -9.24 25.32
N ASN A 400 -15.78 -8.87 24.15
CA ASN A 400 -16.39 -7.56 23.89
C ASN A 400 -15.50 -6.41 24.43
N ASP A 401 -14.30 -6.29 23.88
CA ASP A 401 -13.38 -5.18 24.11
C ASP A 401 -12.79 -5.03 25.52
N SER A 402 -13.05 -5.98 26.43
CA SER A 402 -12.55 -5.94 27.82
C SER A 402 -12.04 -7.29 28.30
N TRP A 403 -11.01 -7.26 29.16
CA TRP A 403 -10.53 -8.45 29.85
C TRP A 403 -11.52 -8.86 30.95
N LYS A 404 -11.94 -10.12 30.91
CA LYS A 404 -12.75 -10.75 31.95
C LYS A 404 -11.92 -11.78 32.70
N GLU A 405 -11.97 -11.71 34.02
CA GLU A 405 -11.38 -12.74 34.88
C GLU A 405 -12.25 -14.00 34.87
N CYS A 406 -11.59 -15.15 34.80
CA CYS A 406 -12.21 -16.46 34.66
C CYS A 406 -11.96 -17.28 35.93
N HIS A 407 -12.83 -17.12 36.92
CA HIS A 407 -12.78 -17.87 38.18
C HIS A 407 -13.62 -19.15 38.09
N GLY A 408 -12.99 -20.29 38.37
CA GLY A 408 -13.68 -21.58 38.46
C GLY A 408 -14.41 -21.76 39.79
N LEU A 409 -15.61 -22.35 39.73
CA LEU A 409 -16.37 -22.77 40.92
C LEU A 409 -16.38 -24.30 41.06
N ASN A 410 -16.51 -24.80 42.29
CA ASN A 410 -16.60 -26.25 42.53
C ASN A 410 -17.96 -26.84 42.10
N ASN A 411 -19.00 -26.01 42.06
CA ASN A 411 -20.36 -26.39 41.67
C ASN A 411 -20.84 -25.56 40.47
N ASN A 412 -21.78 -26.13 39.70
CA ASN A 412 -22.43 -25.41 38.61
C ASN A 412 -23.34 -24.29 39.16
N THR A 413 -23.41 -23.20 38.41
CA THR A 413 -24.32 -22.08 38.67
C THR A 413 -24.95 -21.64 37.34
N ASP A 414 -25.92 -20.75 37.37
CA ASP A 414 -26.58 -20.24 36.15
C ASP A 414 -25.61 -19.58 35.16
N ALA A 415 -24.47 -19.05 35.65
CA ALA A 415 -23.41 -18.46 34.82
C ALA A 415 -22.27 -19.44 34.50
N ASN A 416 -21.87 -20.27 35.47
CA ASN A 416 -20.79 -21.25 35.33
C ASN A 416 -21.36 -22.63 35.04
N ILE A 417 -21.61 -22.90 33.75
CA ILE A 417 -22.24 -24.13 33.26
C ILE A 417 -21.28 -25.09 32.57
N VAL A 418 -20.05 -24.68 32.27
CA VAL A 418 -19.11 -25.51 31.51
C VAL A 418 -18.17 -26.24 32.47
N PRO A 419 -18.24 -27.58 32.55
CA PRO A 419 -17.33 -28.37 33.37
C PRO A 419 -15.95 -28.44 32.71
N VAL A 420 -14.90 -28.24 33.50
CA VAL A 420 -13.49 -28.32 33.09
C VAL A 420 -12.83 -29.41 33.90
N TYR A 421 -12.38 -30.43 33.19
CA TYR A 421 -11.72 -31.58 33.79
C TYR A 421 -10.23 -31.32 33.97
N PRO A 422 -9.63 -31.78 35.07
CA PRO A 422 -8.18 -31.66 35.27
C PRO A 422 -7.40 -32.40 34.19
N PRO A 423 -6.15 -32.00 33.92
CA PRO A 423 -5.25 -32.83 33.11
C PRO A 423 -5.00 -34.18 33.81
N PRO A 424 -4.69 -35.24 33.04
CA PRO A 424 -4.26 -36.50 33.62
C PRO A 424 -3.00 -36.30 34.46
N PRO A 425 -2.80 -37.09 35.53
CA PRO A 425 -1.57 -37.04 36.31
C PRO A 425 -0.36 -37.31 35.41
N LYS A 426 0.72 -36.55 35.59
CA LYS A 426 1.97 -36.78 34.87
C LYS A 426 2.57 -38.10 35.37
N TYR A 427 2.97 -38.97 34.44
CA TYR A 427 3.77 -40.14 34.77
C TYR A 427 5.19 -39.66 35.10
N ASP A 428 5.56 -39.67 36.38
CA ASP A 428 6.93 -39.36 36.82
C ASP A 428 7.72 -40.67 36.85
N SER A 429 8.61 -40.85 35.88
CA SER A 429 9.37 -42.09 35.70
C SER A 429 10.54 -42.25 36.68
N THR A 430 10.61 -41.43 37.73
CA THR A 430 11.70 -41.46 38.72
C THR A 430 11.40 -42.29 39.95
N ASP A 431 10.16 -42.73 40.15
CA ASP A 431 9.76 -43.55 41.30
C ASP A 431 9.42 -44.98 40.84
N ASP A 432 10.44 -45.84 40.81
CA ASP A 432 10.35 -47.25 40.42
C ASP A 432 9.55 -48.15 41.40
N ASP A 433 8.89 -47.60 42.43
CA ASP A 433 8.30 -48.44 43.50
C ASP A 433 7.02 -47.91 44.18
N ASN A 434 6.29 -46.94 43.62
CA ASN A 434 4.94 -46.63 44.13
C ASN A 434 3.98 -46.22 43.00
N ASP A 435 2.96 -47.05 42.78
CA ASP A 435 1.76 -46.75 41.98
C ASP A 435 0.88 -45.66 42.66
N ASP A 436 1.47 -44.55 43.11
CA ASP A 436 0.70 -43.43 43.66
C ASP A 436 0.19 -42.58 42.49
N TYR A 437 -0.88 -43.07 41.85
CA TYR A 437 -1.67 -42.28 40.92
C TYR A 437 -2.16 -41.04 41.66
N SER A 438 -1.52 -39.89 41.43
CA SER A 438 -2.04 -38.61 41.89
C SER A 438 -3.49 -38.49 41.42
N SER A 439 -4.44 -38.38 42.35
CA SER A 439 -5.88 -38.26 42.04
C SER A 439 -6.08 -37.16 40.99
N PRO A 440 -6.87 -37.39 39.92
CA PRO A 440 -7.22 -36.33 38.99
C PRO A 440 -7.82 -35.17 39.80
N GLY A 441 -7.32 -33.95 39.58
CA GLY A 441 -7.77 -32.76 40.32
C GLY A 441 -9.29 -32.57 40.31
N ASP A 442 -9.81 -31.76 41.23
CA ASP A 442 -11.25 -31.58 41.35
C ASP A 442 -11.86 -30.91 40.10
N LEU A 443 -13.06 -31.36 39.73
CA LEU A 443 -13.86 -30.77 38.66
C LEU A 443 -14.18 -29.31 38.96
N SER A 444 -13.96 -28.41 38.00
CA SER A 444 -14.32 -27.00 38.13
C SER A 444 -15.33 -26.56 37.06
N TRP A 445 -16.14 -25.57 37.38
CA TRP A 445 -17.19 -25.02 36.51
C TRP A 445 -16.89 -23.57 36.17
N HIS A 446 -16.94 -23.24 34.89
CA HIS A 446 -16.57 -21.94 34.35
C HIS A 446 -17.64 -21.41 33.40
N THR A 447 -17.58 -20.12 33.09
CA THR A 447 -18.42 -19.51 32.06
C THR A 447 -18.00 -19.99 30.66
N GLN A 448 -18.93 -19.97 29.70
CA GLN A 448 -18.68 -20.42 28.33
C GLN A 448 -17.61 -19.58 27.59
N GLU A 449 -17.41 -18.32 27.99
CA GLU A 449 -16.41 -17.44 27.39
C GLU A 449 -14.97 -17.78 27.84
N CYS A 450 -14.84 -18.44 28.99
CA CYS A 450 -13.57 -18.75 29.65
C CYS A 450 -13.02 -20.14 29.32
N VAL A 451 -13.83 -20.98 28.67
CA VAL A 451 -13.47 -22.36 28.37
C VAL A 451 -13.28 -22.55 26.87
N PHE A 452 -12.12 -23.06 26.51
CA PHE A 452 -11.78 -23.44 25.16
C PHE A 452 -11.80 -24.96 25.03
N GLY A 453 -12.42 -25.45 23.96
CA GLY A 453 -12.62 -26.87 23.72
C GLY A 453 -12.32 -27.27 22.29
N PHE A 454 -11.72 -28.46 22.13
CA PHE A 454 -11.49 -29.07 20.83
C PHE A 454 -11.89 -30.55 20.91
N VAL A 455 -13.04 -30.91 20.34
CA VAL A 455 -13.70 -32.22 20.54
C VAL A 455 -13.77 -33.02 19.26
#